data_AF-A0A1H2KV18-F1
#
_entry.id   AF-A0A1H2KV18-F1
#
_cell.length_a   1.000
_cell.length_b   1.000
_cell.length_c   1.000
_cell.angle_alpha   90.00
_cell.angle_beta   90.00
_cell.angle_gamma   90.00
#
_symmetry.space_group_name_H-M   'P 1'
#
loop_
_entity.id
_entity.type
_entity.pdbx_description
1 polymer ?
#
loop_
_entity_poly.entity_id
_entity_poly.type
_entity_poly.pdbx_seq_one_letter_code
_entity_poly.pdbx_strand_id
1 'polypeptide(L)' 'MLRRDTEYVLTWNAQNHSWLVRPIERDGNQIVQIGGGTQMGDPAWAVSSFGAGWDD' A
#
# COMPACT_ATOMS: atom_id res chain seq x y z
N MET A 1 7.00 10.85 16.84
CA MET A 1 8.09 10.65 15.86
C MET A 1 7.64 9.54 14.91
N LEU A 2 7.33 9.85 13.66
CA LEU A 2 6.93 8.83 12.67
C LEU A 2 8.20 8.03 12.32
N ARG A 3 8.22 6.70 12.47
CA ARG A 3 9.30 5.86 11.97
C ARG A 3 9.33 6.00 10.44
N ARG A 4 10.30 6.77 9.92
CA ARG A 4 10.54 6.92 8.48
C ARG A 4 11.31 5.75 7.88
N ASP A 5 11.77 4.82 8.72
CA ASP A 5 12.68 3.74 8.34
C ASP A 5 11.97 2.43 8.01
N THR A 6 10.62 2.41 8.04
CA THR A 6 9.84 1.22 7.71
C THR A 6 9.34 1.31 6.28
N GLU A 7 9.79 0.39 5.43
CA GLU A 7 9.28 0.22 4.07
C GLU A 7 7.96 -0.57 4.07
N TYR A 8 7.10 -0.30 3.09
CA TYR A 8 5.82 -0.96 2.95
C TYR A 8 5.58 -1.39 1.50
N VAL A 9 4.96 -2.55 1.33
CA VAL A 9 4.37 -2.98 0.06
C VAL A 9 2.87 -2.74 0.11
N LEU A 10 2.36 -2.14 -0.96
CA LEU A 10 0.93 -1.97 -1.19
C LEU A 10 0.48 -2.95 -2.27
N THR A 11 -0.59 -3.70 -2.01
CA THR A 11 -1.18 -4.64 -2.96
C THR A 11 -2.67 -4.36 -3.08
N TRP A 12 -3.15 -4.18 -4.30
CA TRP A 12 -4.59 -4.02 -4.54
C TRP A 12 -5.30 -5.38 -4.42
N ASN A 13 -6.27 -5.46 -3.51
CA ASN A 13 -7.18 -6.60 -3.42
C ASN A 13 -8.46 -6.29 -4.18
N ALA A 14 -8.59 -6.86 -5.38
CA ALA A 14 -9.75 -6.67 -6.25
C ALA A 14 -11.04 -7.33 -5.75
N GLN A 15 -11.00 -8.27 -4.82
CA GLN A 15 -12.23 -8.89 -4.28
C GLN A 15 -12.93 -7.94 -3.30
N ASN A 16 -12.13 -7.28 -2.46
CA ASN A 16 -12.62 -6.43 -1.38
C ASN A 16 -12.48 -4.95 -1.68
N HIS A 17 -12.09 -4.60 -2.91
CA HIS A 17 -11.78 -3.23 -3.36
C HIS A 17 -11.00 -2.41 -2.33
N SER A 18 -9.92 -3.00 -1.81
CA SER A 18 -9.11 -2.38 -0.75
C SER A 18 -7.63 -2.61 -0.97
N TRP A 19 -6.82 -1.72 -0.41
CA TRP A 19 -5.38 -1.88 -0.39
C TRP A 19 -4.96 -2.71 0.81
N LEU A 20 -4.11 -3.70 0.57
CA LEU A 20 -3.40 -4.43 1.62
C LEU A 20 -2.04 -3.78 1.79
N VAL A 21 -1.77 -3.29 2.99
CA VAL A 21 -0.49 -2.64 3.35
C VAL A 21 0.28 -3.59 4.25
N ARG A 22 1.53 -3.91 3.89
CA ARG A 22 2.38 -4.83 4.66
C ARG A 22 3.77 -4.21 4.89
N PRO A 23 4.26 -4.17 6.15
CA PRO A 23 5.61 -3.71 6.41
C PRO A 23 6.63 -4.75 5.93
N ILE A 24 7.71 -4.27 5.32
CA ILE A 24 8.80 -5.10 4.80
C ILE A 24 10.16 -4.59 5.28
N GLU A 25 11.14 -5.48 5.22
CA GLU A 25 12.57 -5.17 5.23
C GLU A 25 13.21 -5.71 3.95
N ARG A 26 14.26 -5.03 3.48
CA ARG A 26 15.10 -5.51 2.38
C ARG A 26 16.36 -6.13 2.94
N ASP A 27 16.55 -7.42 2.67
CA ASP A 27 17.80 -8.14 2.96
C ASP A 27 18.52 -8.44 1.65
N GLY A 28 19.43 -7.54 1.26
CA GLY A 28 20.07 -7.56 -0.05
C GLY A 28 19.05 -7.45 -1.18
N ASN A 29 18.85 -8.54 -1.92
CA ASN A 29 17.89 -8.61 -3.03
C ASN A 29 16.57 -9.30 -2.65
N GLN A 30 16.39 -9.63 -1.37
CA GLN A 30 15.17 -10.25 -0.84
C GLN A 30 14.29 -9.22 -0.15
N ILE A 31 12.98 -9.42 -0.28
CA ILE A 31 11.96 -8.64 0.43
C ILE A 31 11.34 -9.57 1.48
N VAL A 32 11.48 -9.21 2.75
CA VAL A 32 11.00 -9.99 3.90
C VAL A 32 9.86 -9.22 4.58
N GLN A 33 8.75 -9.90 4.85
CA GLN A 33 7.62 -9.31 5.59
C GLN A 33 7.91 -9.36 7.09
N ILE A 34 7.80 -8.21 7.77
CA ILE A 34 8.19 -8.07 9.19
C ILE A 34 7.02 -7.84 10.15
N GLY A 35 5.79 -7.97 9.67
CA GLY A 35 4.58 -7.77 10.48
C GLY A 35 3.31 -8.15 9.76
N GLY A 36 2.17 -8.03 10.44
CA GLY A 36 0.86 -8.27 9.86
C GLY A 36 0.50 -7.23 8.79
N GLY A 37 -0.30 -7.64 7.81
CA GLY A 37 -0.90 -6.71 6.85
C GLY A 37 -2.15 -6.06 7.44
N THR A 38 -2.36 -4.77 7.15
CA THR A 38 -3.59 -4.06 7.49
C THR A 38 -4.32 -3.69 6.21
N GLN A 39 -5.64 -3.90 6.19
CA GLN A 39 -6.49 -3.37 5.13
C GLN A 39 -6.61 -1.86 5.30
N MET A 40 -6.37 -1.16 4.20
CA MET A 40 -6.53 0.28 4.08
C MET A 40 -7.56 0.54 2.97
N GLY A 41 -8.33 1.62 3.13
CA GLY A 41 -9.07 2.22 2.02
C GLY A 41 -8.12 2.82 0.97
N ASP A 42 -8.61 3.79 0.20
CA ASP A 42 -7.77 4.41 -0.82
C ASP A 42 -6.60 5.20 -0.21
N PRO A 43 -5.36 4.96 -0.67
CA PRO A 43 -4.25 5.82 -0.30
C PRO A 43 -4.53 7.24 -0.76
N ALA A 44 -4.10 8.22 0.01
CA ALA A 44 -4.34 9.64 -0.26
C ALA A 44 -3.90 10.08 -1.66
N TRP A 45 -2.88 9.44 -2.24
CA TRP A 45 -2.39 9.69 -3.60
C TRP A 45 -3.22 9.01 -4.69
N ALA A 46 -3.98 7.97 -4.36
CA ALA A 46 -4.83 7.23 -5.30
C ALA A 46 -6.19 7.91 -5.53
N VAL A 47 -6.66 8.72 -4.58
CA VAL A 47 -7.91 9.48 -4.71
C VAL A 47 -7.87 10.43 -5.93
N SER A 48 -6.68 10.93 -6.28
CA SER A 48 -6.44 11.74 -7.48
C SER A 48 -6.39 10.97 -8.79
N SER A 49 -6.27 9.63 -8.77
CA SER A 49 -6.11 8.80 -9.96
C SER A 49 -7.45 8.36 -10.57
N PHE A 50 -8.50 8.23 -9.74
CA PHE A 50 -9.81 7.73 -10.18
C PHE A 50 -10.88 8.83 -10.33
N GLY A 51 -10.65 10.00 -9.73
CA GLY A 51 -11.61 11.12 -9.73
C GLY A 51 -11.31 12.26 -10.72
N ALA A 52 -10.30 12.12 -11.59
CA ALA A 52 -9.83 13.21 -12.45
C ALA A 52 -9.91 12.92 -13.97
N GLY A 53 -10.67 11.91 -14.42
CA GLY A 53 -10.71 11.64 -15.86
C GLY A 53 -11.47 10.38 -16.32
N TRP A 54 -12.72 10.23 -15.88
CA TRP A 54 -13.70 9.38 -16.58
C TRP A 54 -15.05 10.10 -16.62
N ASP A 55 -15.05 11.35 -17.06
CA ASP A 55 -16.25 11.98 -17.63
C ASP A 55 -16.07 11.90 -19.15
N ASP A 56 -16.78 10.96 -19.79
CA ASP A 56 -17.16 11.01 -21.20
C ASP A 56 -18.66 11.36 -21.25
#